data_AF-A0A0A0JKL8-F1
#
_entry.id   AF-A0A0A0JKL8-F1
#
_cell.length_a   1.000
_cell.length_b   1.000
_cell.length_c   1.000
_cell.angle_alpha   90.00
_cell.angle_beta   90.00
_cell.angle_gamma   90.00
#
_symmetry.space_group_name_H-M   'P 1'
#
loop_
_entity.id
_entity.type
_entity.pdbx_description
1 polymer ?
#
loop_
_entity_poly.entity_id
_entity_poly.type
_entity_poly.pdbx_seq_one_letter_code
_entity_poly.pdbx_strand_id
1 'polypeptide(L)'
;MSVQGGSRSVLAEPWVAEVWVDPQWYECQSSPDRLPEPGPPTVVPLRGSQLLIGRHSETHAVVPHIDCDRDAGVSRRHAQLTRQGDGWVVEDLGSANGTYVSGAVGDIPQDPIEIGRPVAAGSVLYLGSWTRIVLRRESAAG
;
A
#
# COMPACT_ATOMS: atom_id res chain seq x y z
N MET A 1 -19.70 17.92 41.98
CA MET A 1 -19.50 16.58 41.42
C MET A 1 -19.41 16.75 39.91
N SER A 2 -18.21 16.65 39.35
CA SER A 2 -17.96 16.93 37.94
C SER A 2 -18.42 15.75 37.10
N VAL A 3 -19.28 16.03 36.11
CA VAL A 3 -19.74 15.03 35.14
C VAL A 3 -18.57 14.62 34.25
N GLN A 4 -18.36 13.32 34.16
CA GLN A 4 -17.34 12.70 33.33
C GLN A 4 -17.83 12.73 31.88
N GLY A 5 -17.32 13.68 31.09
CA GLY A 5 -17.51 13.71 29.64
C GLY A 5 -16.78 12.55 29.01
N GLY A 6 -17.49 11.43 28.81
CA GLY A 6 -17.01 10.31 28.03
C GLY A 6 -16.65 10.78 26.62
N SER A 7 -15.35 10.85 26.34
CA SER A 7 -14.83 11.10 25.02
C SER A 7 -15.31 9.96 24.12
N ARG A 8 -16.29 10.22 23.26
CA ARG A 8 -16.53 9.37 22.10
C ARG A 8 -15.20 9.36 21.35
N SER A 9 -14.49 8.23 21.38
CA SER A 9 -13.45 7.96 20.41
C SER A 9 -14.16 8.04 19.06
N VAL A 10 -13.95 9.14 18.34
CA VAL A 10 -14.28 9.23 16.92
C VAL A 10 -13.46 8.11 16.31
N LEU A 11 -14.10 6.99 15.97
CA LEU A 11 -13.43 5.92 15.26
C LEU A 11 -12.96 6.56 13.95
N ALA A 12 -11.69 6.92 13.89
CA ALA A 12 -11.10 7.50 12.69
C ALA A 12 -11.46 6.56 11.53
N GLU A 13 -12.07 7.10 10.48
CA GLU A 13 -12.56 6.31 9.35
C GLU A 13 -11.52 5.27 8.95
N PRO A 14 -11.89 3.97 8.92
CA PRO A 14 -10.93 2.91 8.67
C PRO A 14 -10.24 3.14 7.32
N TRP A 15 -8.95 2.88 7.25
CA TRP A 15 -8.22 2.99 5.99
C TRP A 15 -8.33 1.69 5.21
N VAL A 16 -8.35 1.80 3.89
CA VAL A 16 -8.26 0.68 2.95
C VAL A 16 -7.15 0.93 1.94
N ALA A 17 -6.51 -0.16 1.52
CA ALA A 17 -5.63 -0.21 0.36
C ALA A 17 -6.37 -0.92 -0.78
N GLU A 18 -6.49 -0.25 -1.91
CA GLU A 18 -7.01 -0.85 -3.14
C GLU A 18 -5.81 -1.28 -3.99
N VAL A 19 -5.62 -2.59 -4.16
CA VAL A 19 -4.52 -3.17 -4.93
C VAL A 19 -5.00 -3.44 -6.35
N TRP A 20 -4.33 -2.82 -7.32
CA TRP A 20 -4.65 -2.84 -8.73
C TRP A 20 -3.51 -3.47 -9.54
N VAL A 21 -3.89 -4.07 -10.67
CA VAL A 21 -2.99 -4.29 -11.80
C VAL A 21 -3.02 -3.02 -12.64
N ASP A 22 -1.87 -2.36 -12.81
CA ASP A 22 -1.75 -1.10 -13.54
C ASP A 22 -0.91 -1.27 -14.81
N PRO A 23 -1.54 -1.24 -16.01
CA PRO A 23 -0.83 -1.31 -17.28
C PRO A 23 0.13 -0.14 -17.52
N GLN A 24 -0.19 1.07 -17.04
CA GLN A 24 0.67 2.23 -17.26
C GLN A 24 1.95 2.12 -16.43
N TRP A 25 1.84 1.64 -15.19
CA TRP A 25 3.02 1.32 -14.41
C TRP A 25 3.84 0.23 -15.09
N TYR A 26 3.18 -0.85 -15.54
CA TYR A 26 3.86 -1.93 -16.26
C TYR A 26 4.62 -1.47 -17.50
N GLU A 27 4.09 -0.52 -18.28
CA GLU A 27 4.79 0.03 -19.44
C GLU A 27 6.08 0.78 -19.06
N CYS A 28 6.11 1.42 -17.88
CA CYS A 28 7.32 2.04 -17.35
C CYS A 28 8.33 0.99 -16.85
N GLN A 29 7.84 -0.17 -16.42
CA GLN A 29 8.68 -1.26 -15.96
C GLN A 29 9.19 -2.08 -17.14
N SER A 30 10.50 -2.20 -17.29
CA SER A 30 11.12 -3.14 -18.25
C SER A 30 11.05 -4.59 -17.72
N SER A 31 9.86 -5.05 -17.32
CA SER A 31 9.66 -6.37 -16.72
C SER A 31 9.54 -7.46 -17.80
N PRO A 32 10.20 -8.63 -17.62
CA PRO A 32 10.00 -9.78 -18.49
C PRO A 32 8.70 -10.53 -18.20
N ASP A 33 8.04 -10.22 -17.08
CA ASP A 33 6.86 -10.93 -16.62
C ASP A 33 5.63 -10.54 -17.42
N ARG A 34 4.70 -11.50 -17.61
CA ARG A 34 3.45 -11.21 -18.32
C ARG A 34 2.50 -10.41 -17.44
N LEU A 35 2.07 -9.25 -17.93
CA LEU A 35 0.97 -8.48 -17.33
C LEU A 35 -0.32 -9.32 -17.28
N PRO A 36 -0.91 -9.56 -16.10
CA PRO A 36 -2.23 -10.19 -15.98
C PRO A 36 -3.34 -9.27 -16.49
N GLU A 37 -4.50 -9.84 -16.81
CA GLU A 37 -5.67 -9.04 -17.21
C GLU A 37 -6.08 -8.08 -16.07
N PRO A 38 -6.20 -6.77 -16.35
CA PRO A 38 -6.69 -5.82 -15.36
C PRO A 38 -8.12 -6.14 -14.95
N GLY A 39 -8.39 -6.06 -13.65
CA GLY A 39 -9.69 -6.32 -13.05
C GLY A 39 -10.03 -5.31 -11.95
N PRO A 40 -11.15 -5.52 -11.22
CA PRO A 40 -11.44 -4.73 -10.03
C PRO A 40 -10.34 -4.88 -8.97
N PRO A 41 -10.18 -3.89 -8.07
CA PRO A 41 -9.12 -3.95 -7.08
C PRO A 41 -9.41 -4.99 -6.02
N THR A 42 -8.35 -5.57 -5.48
CA THR A 42 -8.43 -6.24 -4.19
C THR A 42 -8.41 -5.17 -3.10
N VAL A 43 -9.47 -5.09 -2.29
CA VAL A 43 -9.56 -4.13 -1.19
C VAL A 43 -9.09 -4.76 0.11
N VAL A 44 -8.06 -4.18 0.72
CA VAL A 44 -7.45 -4.67 1.96
C VAL A 44 -7.64 -3.63 3.08
N PRO A 45 -8.32 -3.96 4.19
CA PRO A 45 -8.45 -3.04 5.33
C PRO A 45 -7.10 -2.89 6.06
N LEU A 46 -6.69 -1.66 6.31
CA LEU A 46 -5.43 -1.37 7.02
C LEU A 46 -5.67 -1.40 8.54
N ARG A 47 -5.50 -2.59 9.11
CA ARG A 47 -5.76 -2.85 10.54
C ARG A 47 -4.47 -3.06 11.32
N GLY A 48 -4.20 -2.19 12.28
CA GLY A 48 -3.03 -2.27 13.15
C GLY A 48 -2.12 -1.05 13.02
N SER A 49 -0.89 -1.18 13.51
CA SER A 49 0.11 -0.10 13.50
C SER A 49 1.24 -0.32 12.49
N GLN A 50 1.46 -1.55 12.02
CA GLN A 50 2.50 -1.90 11.05
C GLN A 50 1.97 -2.97 10.10
N LEU A 51 2.04 -2.72 8.79
CA LEU A 51 1.51 -3.61 7.76
C LEU A 51 2.57 -3.88 6.72
N LEU A 52 2.89 -5.16 6.54
CA LEU A 52 3.83 -5.60 5.52
C LEU A 52 3.14 -5.67 4.16
N ILE A 53 3.76 -5.04 3.17
CA ILE A 53 3.45 -5.20 1.75
C ILE A 53 4.48 -6.13 1.14
N GLY A 54 4.03 -7.15 0.42
CA GLY A 54 4.94 -8.07 -0.24
C GLY A 54 4.25 -9.30 -0.78
N ARG A 55 5.03 -10.35 -0.99
CA ARG A 55 4.54 -11.66 -1.43
C ARG A 55 4.56 -12.69 -0.33
N HIS A 56 3.51 -13.51 -0.30
CA HIS A 56 3.47 -14.68 0.55
C HIS A 56 4.63 -15.65 0.24
N SER A 57 5.24 -16.23 1.28
CA SER A 57 6.29 -17.23 1.15
C SER A 57 6.35 -18.13 2.37
N GLU A 58 5.87 -19.37 2.23
CA GLU A 58 5.93 -20.37 3.30
C GLU A 58 7.39 -20.70 3.67
N THR A 59 8.26 -20.87 2.66
CA THR A 59 9.67 -21.24 2.85
C THR A 59 10.47 -20.19 3.63
N HIS A 60 10.05 -18.93 3.58
CA HIS A 60 10.70 -17.82 4.29
C HIS A 60 9.85 -17.31 5.46
N ALA A 61 8.76 -18.02 5.79
CA ALA A 61 7.81 -17.65 6.84
C ALA A 61 7.30 -16.19 6.71
N VAL A 62 6.99 -15.76 5.49
CA VAL A 62 6.48 -14.42 5.21
C VAL A 62 5.02 -14.48 4.84
N VAL A 63 4.17 -13.85 5.66
CA VAL A 63 2.74 -13.62 5.38
C VAL A 63 2.50 -12.11 5.40
N PRO A 64 2.43 -11.45 4.22
CA PRO A 64 2.18 -10.01 4.16
C PRO A 64 0.74 -9.67 4.54
N HIS A 65 0.53 -8.45 5.01
CA HIS A 65 -0.81 -7.92 5.29
C HIS A 65 -1.49 -7.47 4.00
N ILE A 66 -0.71 -6.89 3.09
CA ILE A 66 -1.12 -6.58 1.72
C ILE A 66 -0.38 -7.55 0.81
N ASP A 67 -1.08 -8.59 0.37
CA ASP A 67 -0.50 -9.64 -0.45
C ASP A 67 -0.52 -9.28 -1.93
N CYS A 68 0.68 -9.29 -2.51
CA CYS A 68 0.95 -9.01 -3.92
C CYS A 68 1.59 -10.23 -4.60
N ASP A 69 1.32 -11.46 -4.15
CA ASP A 69 1.98 -12.68 -4.64
C ASP A 69 1.91 -12.87 -6.17
N ARG A 70 0.87 -12.31 -6.81
CA ARG A 70 0.69 -12.38 -8.25
C ARG A 70 1.73 -11.60 -9.05
N ASP A 71 2.46 -10.66 -8.45
CA ASP A 71 3.48 -9.82 -9.10
C ASP A 71 4.89 -10.23 -8.64
N ALA A 72 5.59 -11.03 -9.44
CA ALA A 72 6.91 -11.55 -9.08
C ALA A 72 7.98 -10.46 -8.90
N GLY A 73 7.77 -9.25 -9.45
CA GLY A 73 8.62 -8.09 -9.22
C GLY A 73 8.50 -7.53 -7.80
N VAL A 74 7.42 -7.87 -7.08
CA VAL A 74 7.28 -7.53 -5.67
C VAL A 74 8.14 -8.47 -4.83
N SER A 75 8.86 -7.90 -3.87
CA SER A 75 9.69 -8.68 -2.95
C SER A 75 8.83 -9.30 -1.84
N ARG A 76 9.28 -10.41 -1.24
CA ARG A 76 8.54 -11.05 -0.14
C ARG A 76 8.27 -10.08 1.01
N ARG A 77 9.29 -9.33 1.40
CA ARG A 77 9.20 -8.17 2.31
C ARG A 77 9.60 -6.95 1.50
N HIS A 78 8.63 -6.28 0.89
CA HIS A 78 8.91 -5.20 -0.07
C HIS A 78 8.89 -3.84 0.60
N ALA A 79 7.77 -3.52 1.23
CA ALA A 79 7.56 -2.26 1.93
C ALA A 79 6.78 -2.47 3.22
N GLN A 80 6.87 -1.50 4.12
CA GLN A 80 6.09 -1.47 5.35
C GLN A 80 5.31 -0.16 5.44
N LEU A 81 4.02 -0.27 5.77
CA LEU A 81 3.21 0.86 6.21
C LEU A 81 3.21 0.91 7.73
N THR A 82 3.66 2.02 8.30
CA THR A 82 3.65 2.28 9.74
C THR A 82 2.66 3.41 10.05
N ARG A 83 1.72 3.17 10.97
CA ARG A 83 0.70 4.15 11.35
C ARG A 83 1.35 5.30 12.12
N GLN A 84 1.15 6.53 11.65
CA GLN A 84 1.66 7.74 12.30
C GLN A 84 0.53 8.77 12.45
N GLY A 85 0.04 8.94 13.68
CA GLY A 85 -1.13 9.77 13.96
C GLY A 85 -2.37 9.26 13.20
N ASP A 86 -2.94 10.14 12.37
CA ASP A 86 -4.08 9.83 11.51
C ASP A 86 -3.70 9.35 10.09
N GLY A 87 -2.40 9.30 9.79
CA GLY A 87 -1.88 8.86 8.50
C GLY A 87 -1.00 7.61 8.59
N TRP A 88 -0.29 7.36 7.50
CA TRP A 88 0.68 6.29 7.40
C TRP A 88 2.00 6.84 6.87
N VAL A 89 3.09 6.14 7.18
CA VAL A 89 4.39 6.30 6.53
C VAL A 89 4.68 5.00 5.82
N VAL A 90 5.11 5.08 4.56
CA VAL A 90 5.61 3.92 3.81
C VAL A 90 7.13 3.93 3.82
N GLU A 91 7.73 2.77 4.08
CA GLU A 91 9.17 2.53 4.07
C GLU A 91 9.47 1.36 3.14
N ASP A 92 10.46 1.51 2.25
CA ASP A 92 11.01 0.40 1.48
C ASP A 92 11.90 -0.47 2.39
N LEU A 93 11.78 -1.80 2.29
CA LEU A 93 12.51 -2.75 3.13
C LEU A 93 13.76 -3.33 2.45
N GLY A 94 14.36 -2.59 1.52
CA GLY A 94 15.47 -3.06 0.69
C GLY A 94 14.97 -3.93 -0.45
N SER A 95 13.87 -3.52 -1.08
CA SER A 95 13.26 -4.26 -2.17
C SER A 95 14.09 -4.21 -3.45
N ALA A 96 13.93 -5.22 -4.31
CA ALA A 96 14.72 -5.32 -5.54
C ALA A 96 14.36 -4.24 -6.58
N ASN A 97 13.08 -3.89 -6.67
CA ASN A 97 12.55 -2.95 -7.67
C ASN A 97 12.27 -1.56 -7.10
N GLY A 98 12.47 -1.34 -5.79
CA GLY A 98 12.13 -0.10 -5.12
C GLY A 98 10.63 0.10 -4.88
N THR A 99 10.33 1.00 -3.95
CA THR A 99 8.97 1.47 -3.63
C THR A 99 8.81 2.89 -4.12
N TYR A 100 7.75 3.18 -4.85
CA TYR A 100 7.49 4.51 -5.40
C TYR A 100 6.18 5.06 -4.86
N VAL A 101 6.12 6.39 -4.71
CA VAL A 101 4.95 7.07 -4.13
C VAL A 101 4.57 8.28 -4.95
N SER A 102 3.28 8.38 -5.25
CA SER A 102 2.64 9.52 -5.88
C SER A 102 1.51 10.10 -5.04
N GLY A 103 1.19 11.37 -5.30
CA GLY A 103 0.06 12.04 -4.66
C GLY A 103 -1.29 11.67 -5.27
N ALA A 104 -1.32 11.16 -6.50
CA ALA A 104 -2.55 10.84 -7.21
C ALA A 104 -2.33 9.74 -8.27
N VAL A 105 -3.42 9.11 -8.70
CA VAL A 105 -3.41 8.13 -9.79
C VAL A 105 -3.06 8.83 -11.12
N GLY A 106 -2.19 8.20 -11.91
CA GLY A 106 -1.76 8.71 -13.23
C GLY A 106 -0.54 9.62 -13.20
N ASP A 107 -0.16 10.14 -12.02
CA ASP A 107 1.14 10.80 -11.83
C ASP A 107 2.19 9.74 -11.49
N ILE A 108 2.89 9.22 -12.51
CA ILE A 108 3.84 8.12 -12.36
C ILE A 108 5.20 8.66 -11.88
N PRO A 109 5.62 8.33 -10.66
CA PRO A 109 6.89 8.78 -10.10
C PRO A 109 8.07 8.14 -10.85
N GLN A 110 9.15 8.90 -11.03
CA GLN A 110 10.36 8.44 -11.72
C GLN A 110 11.38 7.78 -10.78
N ASP A 111 11.47 8.30 -9.55
CA ASP A 111 12.45 7.86 -8.57
C ASP A 111 11.76 7.16 -7.38
N PRO A 112 12.37 6.08 -6.84
CA PRO A 112 11.85 5.41 -5.66
C PRO A 112 12.05 6.29 -4.42
N ILE A 113 11.34 5.95 -3.33
CA ILE A 113 11.57 6.60 -2.05
C ILE A 113 12.92 6.16 -1.47
N GLU A 114 13.73 7.11 -1.00
CA GLU A 114 14.99 6.81 -0.33
C GLU A 114 14.83 6.63 1.19
N ILE A 115 13.83 7.30 1.76
CA ILE A 115 13.50 7.29 3.19
C ILE A 115 11.99 7.13 3.37
N GLY A 116 11.58 6.81 4.61
CA GLY A 116 10.18 6.73 4.97
C GLY A 116 9.39 7.96 4.53
N ARG A 117 8.34 7.74 3.73
CA ARG A 117 7.54 8.81 3.13
C ARG A 117 6.13 8.83 3.74
N PRO A 118 5.69 9.97 4.32
CA PRO A 118 4.30 10.13 4.73
C PRO A 118 3.35 9.98 3.54
N VAL A 119 2.25 9.28 3.76
CA VAL A 119 1.20 9.05 2.77
C VAL A 119 -0.16 9.42 3.36
N ALA A 120 -0.96 10.08 2.52
CA ALA A 120 -2.28 10.58 2.84
C ALA A 120 -3.35 9.78 2.08
N ALA A 121 -4.63 10.09 2.34
CA ALA A 121 -5.71 9.52 1.56
C ALA A 121 -5.62 10.04 0.12
N GLY A 122 -5.73 9.14 -0.85
CA GLY A 122 -5.48 9.41 -2.26
C GLY A 122 -4.02 9.14 -2.70
N SER A 123 -3.07 8.99 -1.76
CA SER A 123 -1.70 8.60 -2.12
C SER A 123 -1.67 7.23 -2.79
N VAL A 124 -0.76 7.10 -3.74
CA VAL A 124 -0.61 5.92 -4.58
C VAL A 124 0.79 5.35 -4.39
N LEU A 125 0.88 4.06 -4.12
CA LEU A 125 2.13 3.32 -4.09
C LEU A 125 2.26 2.54 -5.40
N TYR A 126 3.46 2.53 -5.98
CA TYR A 126 3.80 1.66 -7.11
C TYR A 126 4.97 0.77 -6.69
N LEU A 127 4.84 -0.52 -6.98
CA LEU A 127 5.81 -1.55 -6.61
C LEU A 127 5.79 -2.68 -7.64
N GLY A 128 6.87 -3.44 -7.68
CA GLY A 128 7.01 -4.59 -8.57
C GLY A 128 6.87 -4.25 -10.05
N SER A 129 6.29 -5.18 -10.81
CA SER A 129 6.15 -5.07 -12.25
C SER A 129 4.87 -4.34 -12.68
N TRP A 130 3.77 -4.43 -11.91
CA TRP A 130 2.47 -3.83 -12.29
C TRP A 130 1.59 -3.47 -11.10
N THR A 131 2.07 -3.66 -9.87
CA THR A 131 1.25 -3.44 -8.68
C THR A 131 1.13 -1.95 -8.36
N ARG A 132 -0.12 -1.45 -8.37
CA ARG A 132 -0.48 -0.12 -7.86
C ARG A 132 -1.37 -0.27 -6.63
N ILE A 133 -1.08 0.46 -5.56
CA ILE A 133 -1.89 0.48 -4.34
C ILE A 133 -2.40 1.90 -4.10
N VAL A 134 -3.72 2.08 -4.06
CA VAL A 134 -4.32 3.37 -3.68
C VAL A 134 -4.76 3.32 -2.22
N LEU A 135 -4.26 4.25 -1.41
CA LEU A 135 -4.66 4.36 -0.01
C LEU A 135 -5.87 5.27 0.10
N ARG A 136 -6.97 4.78 0.68
CA ARG A 136 -8.18 5.58 0.90
C ARG A 136 -8.67 5.49 2.33
N ARG A 137 -9.45 6.49 2.74
CA ARG A 137 -10.35 6.38 3.88
C ARG A 137 -11.62 5.68 3.40
N GLU A 138 -12.05 4.66 4.12
CA GLU A 138 -13.38 4.07 3.98
C GLU A 138 -14.37 5.12 4.42
N SER A 139 -15.05 5.74 3.45
CA SER A 139 -16.10 6.70 3.75
C SER A 139 -17.14 6.01 4.61
N ALA A 140 -17.46 6.58 5.78
CA ALA A 140 -18.59 6.09 6.55
C ALA A 140 -19.83 6.19 5.65
N ALA A 141 -20.42 5.05 5.28
CA ALA A 141 -21.72 5.05 4.64
C ALA A 141 -22.68 5.78 5.57
N GLY A 142 -23.17 6.95 5.11
CA GLY A 142 -24.07 7.82 5.87
C GLY A 142 -25.45 7.22 6.05
#